data_AF-A0A0C3PGN2-F1
#
_entry.id   AF-A0A0C3PGN2-F1
#
_cell.length_a   1.000
_cell.length_b   1.000
_cell.length_c   1.000
_cell.angle_alpha   90.00
_cell.angle_beta   90.00
_cell.angle_gamma   90.00
#
_symmetry.space_group_name_H-M   'P 1'
#
loop_
_entity.id
_entity.type
_entity.pdbx_description
1 polymer ?
#
loop_
_entity_poly.entity_id
_entity_poly.type
_entity_poly.pdbx_seq_one_letter_code
_entity_poly.pdbx_strand_id
1 'polypeptide(L)'
;MATPAASATNLPSAEKLVTLTVAERHGQSKECKKAAWQAHKTKCKLNSRISEHGGLQVYEAKLKTLRVFTSKHRPMLCEAGVRALELGINMDNAETEFFLVCVRERRGATKPGLAYVVEQAGAQLYSSLPASVAEEMQSVRREMNKVHLQQGLDGTFFAVLLDMDSGIRNNAPVGFAKDATYTSSMLFRDLLFRHLNGGITV
;
A
#
# COMPACT_ATOMS: atom_id res chain seq x y z
N MET A 1 15.04 51.38 -23.29
CA MET A 1 15.31 50.33 -24.29
C MET A 1 16.30 49.35 -23.70
N ALA A 2 16.06 48.06 -23.94
CA ALA A 2 16.84 46.85 -23.62
C ALA A 2 16.75 46.27 -22.18
N THR A 3 16.17 45.07 -22.19
CA THR A 3 15.77 44.06 -21.18
C THR A 3 16.96 43.28 -20.57
N PRO A 4 16.75 42.46 -19.51
CA PRO A 4 17.80 41.78 -18.75
C PRO A 4 18.07 40.34 -19.25
N ALA A 5 19.29 39.84 -19.06
CA ALA A 5 19.67 38.46 -19.32
C ALA A 5 19.57 37.61 -18.05
N ALA A 6 18.72 36.59 -18.09
CA ALA A 6 18.52 35.60 -17.05
C ALA A 6 19.65 34.55 -17.06
N SER A 7 20.25 34.28 -15.90
CA SER A 7 21.10 33.10 -15.69
C SER A 7 20.22 31.90 -15.37
N ALA A 8 20.23 30.92 -16.27
CA ALA A 8 19.53 29.66 -16.14
C ALA A 8 20.08 28.81 -14.99
N THR A 9 19.25 28.55 -13.99
CA THR A 9 19.43 27.46 -13.03
C THR A 9 19.19 26.13 -13.73
N ASN A 10 20.21 25.28 -13.80
CA ASN A 10 20.10 23.88 -14.21
C ASN A 10 19.24 23.12 -13.17
N LEU A 11 17.94 22.98 -13.45
CA LEU A 11 17.10 21.96 -12.83
C LEU A 11 17.36 20.61 -13.54
N PRO A 12 17.62 19.52 -12.81
CA PRO A 12 17.55 18.19 -13.40
C PRO A 12 16.09 17.84 -13.74
N SER A 13 15.87 17.44 -15.00
CA SER A 13 14.60 17.04 -15.61
C SER A 13 13.75 16.10 -14.75
N ALA A 14 12.46 16.41 -14.70
CA ALA A 14 11.37 15.68 -14.05
C ALA A 14 11.00 14.34 -14.73
N GLU A 15 11.96 13.59 -15.28
CA GLU A 15 11.71 12.34 -16.03
C GLU A 15 12.15 11.06 -15.30
N LYS A 16 12.49 11.12 -14.01
CA LYS A 16 12.81 9.93 -13.19
C LYS A 16 11.71 9.48 -12.24
N LEU A 17 10.49 10.00 -12.37
CA LEU A 17 9.29 9.40 -11.76
C LEU A 17 8.58 8.45 -12.74
N VAL A 18 9.35 7.51 -13.31
CA VAL A 18 8.74 6.34 -13.94
C VAL A 18 8.49 5.33 -12.83
N THR A 19 7.22 5.19 -12.49
CA THR A 19 6.58 4.09 -11.78
C THR A 19 7.37 2.79 -11.97
N LEU A 20 8.15 2.39 -10.97
CA LEU A 20 8.65 1.03 -10.83
C LEU A 20 7.51 0.11 -10.36
N THR A 21 6.45 0.05 -11.17
CA THR A 21 5.59 -1.14 -11.28
C THR A 21 6.28 -2.12 -12.22
N VAL A 22 7.44 -2.65 -11.81
CA VAL A 22 8.07 -3.81 -12.46
C VAL A 22 8.09 -4.95 -11.46
N ALA A 23 6.89 -5.48 -11.22
CA ALA A 23 6.67 -6.85 -10.75
C ALA A 23 5.26 -7.39 -11.10
N GLU A 24 4.38 -6.60 -11.74
CA GLU A 24 3.02 -7.04 -12.13
C GLU A 24 2.79 -7.04 -13.65
N ARG A 25 3.83 -6.84 -14.48
CA ARG A 25 3.75 -7.10 -15.92
C ARG A 25 4.20 -8.54 -16.20
N HIS A 26 3.21 -9.43 -16.31
CA HIS A 26 3.28 -10.72 -17.02
C HIS A 26 4.44 -11.67 -16.67
N GLY A 27 4.41 -12.28 -15.49
CA GLY A 27 5.13 -13.53 -15.21
C GLY A 27 4.30 -14.77 -15.58
N GLN A 28 4.12 -15.05 -16.88
CA GLN A 28 3.45 -16.29 -17.33
C GLN A 28 4.39 -17.51 -17.42
N SER A 29 5.69 -17.37 -17.11
CA SER A 29 6.59 -18.52 -17.02
C SER A 29 6.49 -19.21 -15.65
N LYS A 30 6.69 -20.53 -15.60
CA LYS A 30 6.69 -21.30 -14.34
C LYS A 30 7.83 -20.84 -13.42
N GLU A 31 8.92 -20.36 -14.00
CA GLU A 31 10.11 -19.85 -13.31
C GLU A 31 9.82 -18.52 -12.61
N CYS A 32 9.13 -17.58 -13.26
CA CYS A 32 8.72 -16.31 -12.64
C CYS A 32 7.78 -16.56 -11.44
N LYS A 33 6.86 -17.52 -11.57
CA LYS A 33 5.98 -17.91 -10.46
C LYS A 33 6.76 -18.54 -9.31
N LYS A 34 7.77 -19.38 -9.58
CA LYS A 34 8.60 -20.01 -8.55
C LYS A 34 9.48 -19.00 -7.80
N ALA A 35 10.01 -18.00 -8.50
CA ALA A 35 10.77 -16.90 -7.88
C ALA A 35 9.86 -16.01 -7.01
N ALA A 36 8.68 -15.63 -7.51
CA ALA A 36 7.70 -14.87 -6.73
C ALA A 36 7.06 -15.68 -5.60
N TRP A 37 7.06 -17.02 -5.68
CA TRP A 37 6.43 -17.91 -4.70
C TRP A 37 7.05 -17.78 -3.30
N GLN A 38 8.37 -17.57 -3.18
CA GLN A 38 9.00 -17.43 -1.87
C GLN A 38 8.48 -16.18 -1.14
N ALA A 39 8.44 -15.04 -1.82
CA ALA A 39 7.87 -13.80 -1.28
C ALA A 39 6.33 -13.86 -1.10
N HIS A 40 5.64 -14.64 -1.94
CA HIS A 40 4.19 -14.82 -1.85
C HIS A 40 3.78 -15.77 -0.72
N LYS A 41 4.57 -16.81 -0.43
CA LYS A 41 4.27 -17.84 0.58
C LYS A 41 4.11 -17.23 1.97
N THR A 42 4.99 -16.30 2.34
CA THR A 42 4.91 -15.56 3.61
C THR A 42 3.62 -14.74 3.68
N LYS A 43 3.25 -14.04 2.58
CA LYS A 43 1.99 -13.26 2.48
C LYS A 43 0.73 -14.14 2.49
N CYS A 44 0.79 -15.32 1.89
CA CYS A 44 -0.34 -16.24 1.82
C CYS A 44 -0.64 -16.83 3.21
N LYS A 45 0.40 -17.22 3.97
CA LYS A 45 0.27 -17.79 5.32
C LYS A 45 -0.36 -16.83 6.33
N LEU A 46 0.00 -15.55 6.27
CA LEU A 46 -0.61 -14.50 7.11
C LEU A 46 -2.11 -14.36 6.87
N ASN A 47 -2.55 -14.55 5.63
CA ASN A 47 -3.96 -14.39 5.25
C ASN A 47 -4.79 -15.67 5.38
N SER A 48 -4.16 -16.85 5.44
CA SER A 48 -4.86 -18.14 5.51
C SER A 48 -5.30 -18.53 6.93
N ARG A 49 -4.72 -17.93 7.98
CA ARG A 49 -5.03 -18.23 9.39
C ARG A 49 -6.37 -17.69 9.88
N ILE A 50 -7.11 -16.95 9.04
CA ILE A 50 -8.36 -16.26 9.42
C ILE A 50 -9.61 -17.07 8.98
N SER A 51 -9.44 -18.19 8.26
CA SER A 51 -10.52 -18.89 7.53
C SER A 51 -11.20 -20.07 8.26
N GLU A 52 -11.40 -20.01 9.57
CA GLU A 52 -11.91 -21.20 10.32
C GLU A 52 -13.42 -21.45 10.25
N HIS A 53 -14.25 -20.60 9.63
CA HIS A 53 -15.71 -20.78 9.62
C HIS A 53 -16.26 -20.91 8.19
N GLY A 54 -16.62 -22.15 7.83
CA GLY A 54 -17.59 -22.55 6.78
C GLY A 54 -18.03 -21.51 5.75
N GLY A 55 -17.08 -21.00 4.96
CA GLY A 55 -17.32 -19.96 3.96
C GLY A 55 -16.08 -19.69 3.11
N LEU A 56 -15.16 -20.65 3.04
CA LEU A 56 -13.81 -20.47 2.47
C LEU A 56 -13.85 -19.88 1.07
N GLN A 57 -14.78 -20.33 0.21
CA GLN A 57 -14.91 -19.80 -1.14
C GLN A 57 -15.38 -18.34 -1.18
N VAL A 58 -16.31 -17.95 -0.30
CA VAL A 58 -16.80 -16.56 -0.19
C VAL A 58 -15.70 -15.67 0.39
N TYR A 59 -15.01 -16.15 1.43
CA TYR A 59 -13.86 -15.47 2.02
C TYR A 59 -12.75 -15.27 0.98
N GLU A 60 -12.37 -16.31 0.24
CA GLU A 60 -11.35 -16.24 -0.80
C GLU A 60 -11.73 -15.28 -1.92
N ALA A 61 -13.00 -15.30 -2.35
CA ALA A 61 -13.50 -14.37 -3.36
C ALA A 61 -13.42 -12.92 -2.88
N LYS A 62 -13.87 -12.63 -1.65
CA LYS A 62 -13.81 -11.29 -1.06
C LYS A 62 -12.37 -10.83 -0.84
N LEU A 63 -11.51 -11.68 -0.28
CA LEU A 63 -10.09 -11.37 -0.09
C LEU A 63 -9.39 -11.13 -1.43
N LYS A 64 -9.73 -11.89 -2.47
CA LYS A 64 -9.21 -11.66 -3.83
C LYS A 64 -9.64 -10.28 -4.35
N THR A 65 -10.90 -9.90 -4.19
CA THR A 65 -11.40 -8.57 -4.58
C THR A 65 -10.68 -7.46 -3.82
N LEU A 66 -10.52 -7.61 -2.49
CA LEU A 66 -9.82 -6.66 -1.64
C LEU A 66 -8.34 -6.50 -2.04
N ARG A 67 -7.67 -7.61 -2.38
CA ARG A 67 -6.29 -7.58 -2.91
C ARG A 67 -6.19 -6.86 -4.24
N VAL A 68 -7.12 -7.11 -5.17
CA VAL A 68 -7.13 -6.40 -6.46
C VAL A 68 -7.36 -4.91 -6.28
N PHE A 69 -8.30 -4.52 -5.41
CA PHE A 69 -8.52 -3.12 -5.04
C PHE A 69 -7.25 -2.51 -4.45
N THR A 70 -6.59 -3.21 -3.53
CA THR A 70 -5.34 -2.77 -2.90
C THR A 70 -4.21 -2.57 -3.92
N SER A 71 -3.98 -3.53 -4.83
CA SER A 71 -2.93 -3.42 -5.85
C SER A 71 -3.19 -2.22 -6.77
N LYS A 72 -4.44 -1.99 -7.20
CA LYS A 72 -4.79 -0.86 -8.06
C LYS A 72 -4.57 0.50 -7.41
N HIS A 73 -4.76 0.59 -6.10
CA HIS A 73 -4.63 1.83 -5.34
C HIS A 73 -3.31 1.95 -4.58
N ARG A 74 -2.35 1.04 -4.84
CA ARG A 74 -1.08 0.98 -4.11
C ARG A 74 -0.27 2.29 -4.14
N PRO A 75 -0.18 3.03 -5.26
CA PRO A 75 0.48 4.34 -5.27
C PRO A 75 -0.16 5.33 -4.28
N MET A 76 -1.50 5.40 -4.26
CA MET A 76 -2.24 6.29 -3.36
C MET A 76 -2.14 5.86 -1.90
N LEU A 77 -2.17 4.55 -1.64
CA LEU A 77 -1.96 4.00 -0.31
C LEU A 77 -0.53 4.27 0.21
N CYS A 78 0.46 4.26 -0.69
CA CYS A 78 1.83 4.64 -0.36
C CYS A 78 1.90 6.11 0.06
N GLU A 79 1.41 7.01 -0.77
CA GLU A 79 1.41 8.45 -0.48
C GLU A 79 0.65 8.79 0.81
N ALA A 80 -0.57 8.27 0.97
CA ALA A 80 -1.36 8.52 2.17
C ALA A 80 -0.72 7.91 3.42
N GLY A 81 -0.13 6.72 3.30
CA GLY A 81 0.54 6.04 4.40
C GLY A 81 1.81 6.76 4.87
N VAL A 82 2.64 7.24 3.94
CA VAL A 82 3.84 8.03 4.29
C VAL A 82 3.47 9.28 5.08
N ARG A 83 2.41 9.97 4.68
CA ARG A 83 1.91 11.16 5.39
C ARG A 83 1.29 10.80 6.74
N ALA A 84 0.45 9.77 6.78
CA ALA A 84 -0.27 9.37 7.99
C ALA A 84 0.68 8.88 9.10
N LEU A 85 1.77 8.22 8.71
CA LEU A 85 2.80 7.71 9.61
C LEU A 85 3.98 8.68 9.80
N GLU A 86 3.91 9.88 9.20
CA GLU A 86 4.96 10.90 9.26
C GLU A 86 6.37 10.41 8.86
N LEU A 87 6.45 9.47 7.90
CA LEU A 87 7.72 8.79 7.55
C LEU A 87 8.75 9.71 6.87
N GLY A 88 8.32 10.86 6.36
CA GLY A 88 9.24 11.90 5.89
C GLY A 88 9.99 12.61 7.02
N ILE A 89 9.44 12.56 8.24
CA ILE A 89 10.00 13.17 9.46
C ILE A 89 10.69 12.09 10.29
N ASN A 90 9.99 11.00 10.62
CA ASN A 90 10.51 9.90 11.42
C ASN A 90 10.21 8.54 10.77
N MET A 91 11.24 7.90 10.22
CA MET A 91 11.11 6.58 9.58
C MET A 91 10.85 5.45 10.58
N ASP A 92 11.23 5.65 11.85
CA ASP A 92 11.05 4.63 12.89
C ASP A 92 9.58 4.38 13.21
N ASN A 93 8.69 5.32 12.85
CA ASN A 93 7.25 5.14 12.95
C ASN A 93 6.78 3.90 12.15
N ALA A 94 7.46 3.51 11.06
CA ALA A 94 7.14 2.27 10.34
C ALA A 94 7.39 0.99 11.15
N GLU A 95 8.14 1.07 12.25
CA GLU A 95 8.42 -0.06 13.14
C GLU A 95 7.35 -0.22 14.23
N THR A 96 6.80 0.89 14.70
CA THR A 96 5.83 0.96 15.79
C THR A 96 4.38 1.08 15.33
N GLU A 97 4.17 1.55 14.09
CA GLU A 97 2.86 1.85 13.53
C GLU A 97 2.63 1.19 12.15
N PHE A 98 1.36 1.08 11.79
CA PHE A 98 0.88 0.69 10.47
C PHE A 98 -0.25 1.60 10.02
N PHE A 99 -0.48 1.67 8.71
CA PHE A 99 -1.54 2.48 8.12
C PHE A 99 -2.82 1.66 7.95
N LEU A 100 -3.86 1.95 8.73
CA LEU A 100 -5.16 1.30 8.64
C LEU A 100 -6.08 2.09 7.70
N VAL A 101 -6.74 1.36 6.79
CA VAL A 101 -7.79 1.88 5.91
C VAL A 101 -9.04 1.01 6.06
N CYS A 102 -10.08 1.57 6.65
CA CYS A 102 -11.37 0.90 6.78
C CYS A 102 -12.20 1.15 5.53
N VAL A 103 -12.65 0.07 4.91
CA VAL A 103 -13.42 0.09 3.67
C VAL A 103 -14.73 -0.66 3.82
N ARG A 104 -15.69 -0.34 2.95
CA ARG A 104 -16.96 -1.07 2.81
C ARG A 104 -17.18 -1.44 1.36
N GLU A 105 -17.74 -2.61 1.11
CA GLU A 105 -18.05 -3.05 -0.26
C GLU A 105 -19.08 -2.12 -0.91
N ARG A 106 -18.79 -1.64 -2.12
CA ARG A 106 -19.71 -0.79 -2.89
C ARG A 106 -20.74 -1.67 -3.60
N ARG A 107 -22.02 -1.49 -3.26
CA ARG A 107 -23.12 -2.18 -3.93
C ARG A 107 -23.11 -1.92 -5.44
N GLY A 108 -23.22 -2.99 -6.23
CA GLY A 108 -23.29 -2.90 -7.70
C GLY A 108 -21.98 -2.51 -8.39
N ALA A 109 -20.83 -2.54 -7.70
CA ALA A 109 -19.56 -2.24 -8.31
C ALA A 109 -19.18 -3.28 -9.38
N THR A 110 -19.04 -2.83 -10.63
CA THR A 110 -18.61 -3.68 -11.75
C THR A 110 -17.10 -3.60 -12.01
N LYS A 111 -16.45 -2.52 -11.56
CA LYS A 111 -15.01 -2.29 -11.73
C LYS A 111 -14.26 -2.63 -10.44
N PRO A 112 -13.22 -3.48 -10.47
CA PRO A 112 -12.46 -3.86 -9.27
C PRO A 112 -11.80 -2.68 -8.54
N GLY A 113 -11.47 -1.58 -9.24
CA GLY A 113 -10.93 -0.37 -8.62
C GLY A 113 -11.95 0.48 -7.87
N LEU A 114 -13.24 0.14 -7.97
CA LEU A 114 -14.37 0.79 -7.32
C LEU A 114 -15.17 -0.19 -6.44
N ALA A 115 -14.61 -1.38 -6.18
CA ALA A 115 -15.26 -2.42 -5.40
C ALA A 115 -15.51 -2.02 -3.95
N TYR A 116 -14.78 -1.02 -3.45
CA TYR A 116 -14.87 -0.55 -2.07
C TYR A 116 -14.96 0.98 -2.01
N VAL A 117 -15.59 1.46 -0.94
CA VAL A 117 -15.58 2.85 -0.48
C VAL A 117 -14.77 2.92 0.81
N VAL A 118 -13.86 3.86 0.91
CA VAL A 118 -13.12 4.17 2.14
C VAL A 118 -14.01 4.99 3.07
N GLU A 119 -14.14 4.52 4.31
CA GLU A 119 -14.88 5.23 5.37
C GLU A 119 -13.95 5.89 6.38
N GLN A 120 -12.80 5.26 6.69
CA GLN A 120 -11.85 5.76 7.70
C GLN A 120 -10.41 5.42 7.31
N ALA A 121 -9.46 6.26 7.72
CA ALA A 121 -8.03 5.97 7.56
C ALA A 121 -7.17 6.68 8.62
N GLY A 122 -6.09 6.05 9.03
CA GLY A 122 -5.10 6.63 9.94
C GLY A 122 -3.97 5.68 10.34
N ALA A 123 -2.97 6.22 11.03
CA ALA A 123 -1.95 5.42 11.70
C ALA A 123 -2.54 4.68 12.90
N GLN A 124 -2.01 3.49 13.17
CA GLN A 124 -2.35 2.64 14.31
C GLN A 124 -1.08 1.99 14.84
N LEU A 125 -0.98 1.83 16.16
CA LEU A 125 0.15 1.16 16.79
C LEU A 125 0.06 -0.35 16.61
N TYR A 126 1.19 -1.03 16.34
CA TYR A 126 1.23 -2.50 16.36
C TYR A 126 0.83 -3.08 17.72
N SER A 127 1.07 -2.36 18.82
CA SER A 127 0.66 -2.75 20.18
C SER A 127 -0.86 -2.79 20.39
N SER A 128 -1.65 -2.20 19.47
CA SER A 128 -3.11 -2.34 19.48
C SER A 128 -3.60 -3.69 18.96
N LEU A 129 -2.74 -4.45 18.28
CA LEU A 129 -3.03 -5.78 17.77
C LEU A 129 -2.68 -6.85 18.82
N PRO A 130 -3.28 -8.06 18.74
CA PRO A 130 -2.78 -9.21 19.49
C PRO A 130 -1.28 -9.43 19.22
N ALA A 131 -0.50 -9.69 20.27
CA ALA A 131 0.96 -9.77 20.19
C ALA A 131 1.45 -10.72 19.08
N SER A 132 0.82 -11.89 18.93
CA SER A 132 1.15 -12.86 17.88
C SER A 132 0.96 -12.31 16.46
N VAL A 133 -0.05 -11.47 16.25
CA VAL A 133 -0.32 -10.83 14.95
C VAL A 133 0.68 -9.70 14.70
N ALA A 134 0.96 -8.88 15.73
CA ALA A 134 1.93 -7.81 15.66
C ALA A 134 3.34 -8.34 15.32
N GLU A 135 3.78 -9.41 16.00
CA GLU A 135 5.07 -10.06 15.75
C GLU A 135 5.15 -10.64 14.34
N GLU A 136 4.08 -11.28 13.85
CA GLU A 136 4.03 -11.83 12.50
C GLU A 136 4.13 -10.71 11.44
N MET A 137 3.36 -9.64 11.61
CA MET A 137 3.42 -8.47 10.73
C MET A 137 4.82 -7.84 10.75
N GLN A 138 5.40 -7.59 11.93
CA GLN A 138 6.75 -7.01 12.03
C GLN A 138 7.82 -7.92 11.41
N SER A 139 7.69 -9.25 11.54
CA SER A 139 8.59 -10.20 10.88
C SER A 139 8.53 -10.08 9.36
N VAL A 140 7.32 -10.07 8.79
CA VAL A 140 7.11 -9.87 7.34
C VAL A 140 7.60 -8.49 6.90
N ARG A 141 7.40 -7.44 7.71
CA ARG A 141 7.90 -6.09 7.44
C ARG A 141 9.41 -6.12 7.29
N ARG A 142 10.14 -6.74 8.23
CA ARG A 142 11.61 -6.84 8.19
C ARG A 142 12.11 -7.57 6.95
N GLU A 143 11.43 -8.66 6.54
CA GLU A 143 11.76 -9.38 5.31
C GLU A 143 11.55 -8.50 4.08
N MET A 144 10.36 -7.89 3.96
CA MET A 144 10.03 -7.01 2.84
C MET A 144 10.88 -5.74 2.81
N ASN A 145 11.31 -5.23 3.96
CA ASN A 145 12.20 -4.08 4.05
C ASN A 145 13.54 -4.37 3.38
N LYS A 146 14.13 -5.55 3.61
CA LYS A 146 15.36 -5.96 2.90
C LYS A 146 15.15 -5.94 1.39
N VAL A 147 14.01 -6.43 0.91
CA VAL A 147 13.67 -6.45 -0.52
C VAL A 147 13.51 -5.03 -1.08
N HIS A 148 12.78 -4.15 -0.40
CA HIS A 148 12.56 -2.78 -0.87
C HIS A 148 13.85 -1.92 -0.80
N LEU A 149 14.69 -2.10 0.22
CA LEU A 149 16.01 -1.46 0.30
C LEU A 149 16.90 -1.88 -0.88
N GLN A 150 16.90 -3.17 -1.25
CA GLN A 150 17.62 -3.67 -2.44
C GLN A 150 17.09 -3.07 -3.76
N GLN A 151 15.85 -2.57 -3.76
CA GLN A 151 15.23 -1.89 -4.90
C GLN A 151 15.46 -0.38 -4.89
N GLY A 152 16.23 0.14 -3.93
CA GLY A 152 16.53 1.58 -3.82
C GLY A 152 15.42 2.40 -3.15
N LEU A 153 14.50 1.75 -2.43
CA LEU A 153 13.52 2.44 -1.58
C LEU A 153 14.12 2.66 -0.18
N ASP A 154 13.54 3.57 0.61
CA ASP A 154 14.05 3.95 1.93
C ASP A 154 13.49 3.10 3.06
N GLY A 155 12.32 2.48 2.87
CA GLY A 155 11.72 1.66 3.90
C GLY A 155 10.47 0.91 3.49
N THR A 156 9.85 0.25 4.47
CA THR A 156 8.59 -0.49 4.32
C THR A 156 7.68 -0.30 5.51
N PHE A 157 6.41 -0.02 5.26
CA PHE A 157 5.33 -0.05 6.24
C PHE A 157 4.21 -0.99 5.77
N PHE A 158 3.24 -1.25 6.64
CA PHE A 158 2.02 -1.99 6.28
C PHE A 158 0.85 -1.05 6.01
N ALA A 159 0.22 -1.20 4.85
CA ALA A 159 -1.14 -0.73 4.60
C ALA A 159 -2.10 -1.89 4.87
N VAL A 160 -2.92 -1.75 5.91
CA VAL A 160 -3.94 -2.73 6.31
C VAL A 160 -5.29 -2.24 5.81
N LEU A 161 -5.86 -2.94 4.85
CA LEU A 161 -7.24 -2.69 4.43
C LEU A 161 -8.16 -3.63 5.19
N LEU A 162 -9.15 -3.09 5.90
CA LEU A 162 -10.15 -3.82 6.65
C LEU A 162 -11.52 -3.59 6.02
N ASP A 163 -12.14 -4.64 5.50
CA ASP A 163 -13.55 -4.61 5.12
C ASP A 163 -14.42 -4.66 6.38
N MET A 164 -15.12 -3.56 6.65
CA MET A 164 -15.94 -3.38 7.84
C MET A 164 -17.16 -4.31 7.87
N ASP A 165 -17.65 -4.76 6.72
CA ASP A 165 -18.83 -5.64 6.66
C ASP A 165 -18.48 -7.10 6.91
N SER A 166 -17.32 -7.56 6.41
CA SER A 166 -16.92 -8.96 6.48
C SER A 166 -15.82 -9.27 7.50
N GLY A 167 -15.16 -8.24 8.05
CA GLY A 167 -13.99 -8.38 8.90
C GLY A 167 -12.73 -8.87 8.17
N ILE A 168 -12.80 -9.03 6.84
CA ILE A 168 -11.68 -9.51 6.03
C ILE A 168 -10.61 -8.42 5.97
N ARG A 169 -9.36 -8.83 6.17
CA ARG A 169 -8.20 -7.94 6.14
C ARG A 169 -7.25 -8.31 5.01
N ASN A 170 -6.68 -7.30 4.37
CA ASN A 170 -5.53 -7.45 3.49
C ASN A 170 -4.36 -6.63 4.03
N ASN A 171 -3.32 -7.33 4.50
CA ASN A 171 -2.10 -6.72 5.01
C ASN A 171 -1.09 -6.59 3.86
N ALA A 172 -0.95 -5.39 3.31
CA ALA A 172 -0.08 -5.11 2.18
C ALA A 172 1.20 -4.39 2.62
N PRO A 173 2.39 -5.00 2.49
CA PRO A 173 3.65 -4.27 2.69
C PRO A 173 3.85 -3.28 1.54
N VAL A 174 4.11 -2.03 1.87
CA VAL A 174 4.29 -0.93 0.92
C VAL A 174 5.67 -0.33 1.13
N GLY A 175 6.47 -0.30 0.06
CA GLY A 175 7.77 0.37 0.06
C GLY A 175 7.60 1.85 -0.24
N PHE A 176 8.43 2.69 0.37
CA PHE A 176 8.39 4.14 0.21
C PHE A 176 9.78 4.73 -0.01
N ALA A 177 9.84 5.90 -0.63
CA ALA A 177 11.05 6.71 -0.77
C ALA A 177 10.82 8.08 -0.12
N LYS A 178 11.83 8.59 0.59
CA LYS A 178 11.84 9.85 1.33
C LYS A 178 11.74 11.06 0.40
N ASP A 179 12.36 10.95 -0.78
CA ASP A 179 12.40 12.01 -1.79
C ASP A 179 11.14 12.09 -2.65
N ALA A 180 10.15 11.23 -2.39
CA ALA A 180 8.81 11.43 -2.93
C ALA A 180 8.24 12.70 -2.29
N THR A 181 8.48 13.83 -2.95
CA THR A 181 7.98 15.14 -2.53
C THR A 181 6.46 15.13 -2.62
N TYR A 182 5.82 14.79 -1.50
CA TYR A 182 4.38 14.82 -1.35
C TYR A 182 3.92 16.26 -1.12
N THR A 183 3.98 17.06 -2.20
CA THR A 183 3.78 18.53 -2.19
C THR A 183 2.34 18.98 -1.98
N SER A 184 1.36 18.06 -1.99
CA SER A 184 -0.03 18.46 -1.79
C SER A 184 -0.25 18.95 -0.36
N SER A 185 -0.75 20.18 -0.22
CA SER A 185 -1.21 20.74 1.05
C SER A 185 -2.48 20.07 1.59
N MET A 186 -3.09 19.16 0.81
CA MET A 186 -4.26 18.41 1.26
C MET A 186 -3.89 17.46 2.40
N LEU A 187 -4.81 17.36 3.36
CA LEU A 187 -4.76 16.31 4.38
C LEU A 187 -4.78 14.95 3.69
N PHE A 188 -4.00 14.00 4.21
CA PHE A 188 -3.88 12.67 3.60
C PHE A 188 -5.24 11.97 3.43
N ARG A 189 -6.19 12.23 4.34
CA ARG A 189 -7.56 11.69 4.29
C ARG A 189 -8.34 12.20 3.09
N ASP A 190 -8.27 13.49 2.81
CA ASP A 190 -9.02 14.09 1.69
C ASP A 190 -8.49 13.57 0.36
N LEU A 191 -7.17 13.48 0.23
CA LEU A 191 -6.49 12.89 -0.93
C LEU A 191 -6.87 11.42 -1.10
N LEU A 192 -6.80 10.63 -0.03
CA LEU A 192 -7.17 9.21 -0.06
C LEU A 192 -8.64 9.02 -0.44
N PHE A 193 -9.55 9.75 0.19
CA PHE A 193 -10.99 9.58 0.01
C PHE A 193 -11.39 10.00 -1.40
N ARG A 194 -10.88 11.12 -1.89
CA ARG A 194 -11.11 11.58 -3.26
C ARG A 194 -10.66 10.55 -4.29
N HIS A 195 -9.45 10.01 -4.13
CA HIS A 195 -8.90 9.07 -5.11
C HIS A 195 -9.57 7.71 -5.05
N LEU A 196 -9.66 7.10 -3.87
CA LEU A 196 -10.19 5.73 -3.76
C LEU A 196 -11.70 5.69 -3.99
N ASN A 197 -12.47 6.66 -3.50
CA ASN A 197 -13.94 6.67 -3.67
C ASN A 197 -14.36 7.14 -5.07
N GLY A 198 -13.52 7.98 -5.70
CA GLY A 198 -13.66 8.40 -7.10
C GLY A 198 -13.16 7.38 -8.12
N GLY A 199 -12.40 6.36 -7.68
CA GLY A 199 -11.79 5.37 -8.57
C GLY A 199 -10.65 5.92 -9.41
N ILE A 200 -10.00 6.98 -8.93
CA ILE A 200 -8.85 7.60 -9.58
C ILE A 200 -7.63 6.72 -9.28
N THR A 201 -7.15 6.02 -10.30
CA THR A 201 -5.88 5.30 -10.27
C THR A 201 -4.83 6.15 -10.96
N VAL A 202 -3.69 6.39 -10.30
CA VAL A 202 -2.53 7.12 -10.83
C VAL A 202 -1.55 6.15 -11.46
#